data_AF-A0A939YVL5-F1
#
_entry.id   AF-A0A939YVL5-F1
#
_cell.length_a   1.000
_cell.length_b   1.000
_cell.length_c   1.000
_cell.angle_alpha   90.00
_cell.angle_beta   90.00
_cell.angle_gamma   90.00
#
_symmetry.space_group_name_H-M   'P 1'
#
loop_
_entity.id
_entity.type
_entity.pdbx_description
1 polymer ?
#
loop_
_entity_poly.entity_id
_entity_poly.type
_entity_poly.pdbx_seq_one_letter_code
_entity_poly.pdbx_strand_id
1 'polypeptide(L)'
;MFFTAKSRRRRENLRRFSRKSVDEKKFVKDFYVENGLAYISCNVKSYNDIIDPYSVKGYEWLTEPFVRFVEENANVIPPEYPIVLEICGGRFSEEQRNCIEETIADYFALKLLDNQQNQRSNRGRTLFLLFLALFFAVILYLETKYADLVTLPKPVSEAPFVLFWMALWDAAEHIVLDGSDLQEEKLYAARLASLKVTFQKTFEDAPLEPEEEQKVLEEIFEEVEILPSTQWDQEE
;
A
#
# COMPACT_ATOMS: atom_id res chain seq x y z
N MET A 1 31.57 -18.21 -36.15
CA MET A 1 31.10 -17.50 -34.94
C MET A 1 30.73 -18.51 -33.86
N PHE A 2 31.50 -18.59 -32.79
CA PHE A 2 31.33 -19.54 -31.68
C PHE A 2 30.50 -18.91 -30.54
N PHE A 3 29.24 -19.29 -30.41
CA PHE A 3 28.40 -19.00 -29.23
C PHE A 3 27.53 -20.22 -28.86
N THR A 4 28.14 -21.37 -28.52
CA THR A 4 27.40 -22.65 -28.60
C THR A 4 27.39 -23.56 -27.36
N ALA A 5 27.93 -23.17 -26.21
CA ALA A 5 27.81 -24.00 -24.99
C ALA A 5 27.32 -23.24 -23.74
N LYS A 6 27.87 -22.04 -23.46
CA LYS A 6 27.48 -21.24 -22.28
C LYS A 6 26.02 -20.75 -22.33
N SER A 7 25.51 -20.39 -23.51
CA SER A 7 24.14 -19.88 -23.68
C SER A 7 23.08 -20.97 -23.47
N ARG A 8 23.38 -22.22 -23.83
CA ARG A 8 22.48 -23.37 -23.69
C ARG A 8 22.35 -23.81 -22.24
N ARG A 9 23.47 -23.88 -21.51
CA ARG A 9 23.51 -24.15 -20.06
C ARG A 9 22.81 -23.05 -19.24
N ARG A 10 22.95 -21.78 -19.64
CA ARG A 10 22.23 -20.65 -19.04
C ARG A 10 20.72 -20.73 -19.27
N ARG A 11 20.28 -21.07 -20.50
CA ARG A 11 18.86 -21.30 -20.81
C ARG A 11 18.28 -22.51 -20.06
N GLU A 12 19.04 -23.58 -19.91
CA GLU A 12 18.60 -24.75 -19.13
C GLU A 12 18.51 -24.44 -17.64
N ASN A 13 19.46 -23.70 -17.08
CA ASN A 13 19.39 -23.24 -15.70
C ASN A 13 18.22 -22.28 -15.49
N LEU A 14 18.01 -21.29 -16.38
CA LEU A 14 16.85 -20.39 -16.33
C LEU A 14 15.52 -21.14 -16.44
N ARG A 15 15.42 -22.18 -17.29
CA ARG A 15 14.24 -23.04 -17.36
C ARG A 15 14.05 -23.91 -16.12
N ARG A 16 15.13 -24.35 -15.46
CA ARG A 16 15.06 -25.09 -14.20
C ARG A 16 14.62 -24.17 -13.05
N PHE A 17 15.12 -22.94 -13.02
CA PHE A 17 14.67 -21.91 -12.06
C PHE A 17 13.24 -21.46 -12.33
N SER A 18 12.80 -21.26 -13.58
CA SER A 18 11.41 -20.89 -13.88
C SER A 18 10.41 -22.03 -13.66
N ARG A 19 10.87 -23.30 -13.66
CA ARG A 19 10.05 -24.48 -13.34
C ARG A 19 10.01 -24.80 -11.85
N LYS A 20 11.02 -24.36 -11.09
CA LYS A 20 10.85 -24.16 -9.65
C LYS A 20 10.04 -22.89 -9.48
N SER A 21 8.71 -22.99 -9.60
CA SER A 21 7.86 -21.99 -8.98
C SER A 21 8.22 -21.99 -7.50
N VAL A 22 9.02 -21.01 -7.08
CA VAL A 22 9.17 -20.71 -5.66
C VAL A 22 7.76 -20.33 -5.25
N ASP A 23 7.13 -21.19 -4.46
CA ASP A 23 5.83 -20.89 -3.89
C ASP A 23 6.11 -19.80 -2.85
N GLU A 24 6.01 -18.55 -3.28
CA GLU A 24 6.34 -17.36 -2.51
C GLU A 24 5.53 -17.34 -1.22
N LYS A 25 4.27 -17.78 -1.27
CA LYS A 25 3.41 -17.96 -0.09
C LYS A 25 3.97 -18.99 0.88
N LYS A 26 4.56 -20.08 0.39
CA LYS A 26 5.20 -21.10 1.23
C LYS A 26 6.52 -20.59 1.81
N PHE A 27 7.33 -19.90 1.01
CA PHE A 27 8.60 -19.33 1.47
C PHE A 27 8.38 -18.26 2.53
N VAL A 28 7.39 -17.39 2.34
CA VAL A 28 7.07 -16.35 3.31
C VAL A 28 6.43 -16.93 4.56
N LYS A 29 5.58 -17.95 4.42
CA LYS A 29 5.03 -18.69 5.57
C LYS A 29 6.13 -19.37 6.40
N ASP A 30 7.13 -19.94 5.74
CA ASP A 30 8.22 -20.65 6.42
C ASP A 30 9.27 -19.70 7.06
N PHE A 31 9.32 -18.41 6.68
CA PHE A 31 10.35 -17.46 7.14
C PHE A 31 9.82 -16.26 7.94
N TYR A 32 8.57 -15.86 7.74
CA TYR A 32 8.02 -14.64 8.35
C TYR A 32 6.77 -14.93 9.18
N VAL A 33 6.04 -16.01 8.92
CA VAL A 33 4.73 -16.25 9.55
C VAL A 33 4.81 -17.35 10.58
N GLU A 34 4.73 -16.98 11.84
CA GLU A 34 4.62 -17.90 12.97
C GLU A 34 3.27 -17.70 13.64
N ASN A 35 2.52 -18.79 13.84
CA ASN A 35 1.21 -18.80 14.52
C ASN A 35 0.14 -17.81 13.99
N GLY A 36 0.28 -17.33 12.75
CA GLY A 36 -0.66 -16.39 12.13
C GLY A 36 -0.30 -14.92 12.31
N LEU A 37 0.83 -14.63 12.97
CA LEU A 37 1.46 -13.32 13.00
C LEU A 37 2.65 -13.32 12.04
N ALA A 38 2.87 -12.21 11.35
CA ALA A 38 4.03 -12.05 10.50
C ALA A 38 5.08 -11.15 11.17
N TYR A 39 6.28 -11.68 11.39
CA TYR A 39 7.35 -11.00 12.10
C TYR A 39 8.33 -10.36 11.14
N ILE A 40 8.60 -9.08 11.33
CA ILE A 40 9.70 -8.37 10.69
C ILE A 40 10.72 -8.07 11.78
N SER A 41 11.77 -8.87 11.88
CA SER A 41 12.81 -8.65 12.89
C SER A 41 13.94 -7.81 12.33
N CYS A 42 14.24 -6.69 12.99
CA CYS A 42 15.34 -5.80 12.63
C CYS A 42 16.36 -5.69 13.77
N ASN A 43 17.65 -5.77 13.43
CA ASN A 43 18.73 -5.61 14.39
C ASN A 43 19.34 -4.21 14.27
N VAL A 44 19.13 -3.41 15.30
CA VAL A 44 19.54 -2.00 15.39
C VAL A 44 20.60 -1.83 16.48
N LYS A 45 21.58 -0.97 16.22
CA LYS A 45 22.67 -0.69 17.16
C LYS A 45 22.39 0.54 18.00
N SER A 46 21.71 1.52 17.41
CA SER A 46 21.50 2.82 18.03
C SER A 46 20.11 3.37 17.73
N TYR A 47 19.68 4.34 18.55
CA TYR A 47 18.44 5.09 18.34
C TYR A 47 18.42 5.78 16.97
N ASN A 48 19.58 6.25 16.53
CA ASN A 48 19.74 6.97 15.26
C ASN A 48 19.70 6.05 14.02
N ASP A 49 19.64 4.73 14.22
CA ASP A 49 19.43 3.80 13.11
C ASP A 49 17.95 3.79 12.70
N ILE A 50 17.05 4.16 13.63
CA ILE A 50 15.60 4.20 13.45
C ILE A 50 15.13 5.63 13.25
N ILE A 51 15.53 6.53 14.14
CA ILE A 51 15.12 7.93 14.16
C ILE A 51 16.19 8.79 13.50
N ASP A 52 15.76 9.72 12.66
CA ASP A 52 16.66 10.59 11.93
C ASP A 52 17.47 11.49 12.88
N PRO A 53 18.81 11.55 12.76
CA PRO A 53 19.64 12.37 13.64
C PRO A 53 19.40 13.88 13.48
N TYR A 54 18.74 14.31 12.40
CA TYR A 54 18.33 15.69 12.17
C TYR A 54 16.96 16.02 12.77
N SER A 55 16.25 15.03 13.33
CA SER A 55 14.99 15.25 14.02
C SER A 55 15.14 16.11 15.26
N VAL A 56 14.10 16.90 15.53
CA VAL A 56 13.98 17.72 16.74
C VAL A 56 13.01 17.03 17.69
N LYS A 57 13.21 17.20 19.00
CA LYS A 57 12.31 16.62 20.00
C LYS A 57 10.86 17.04 19.76
N GLY A 58 9.94 16.07 19.65
CA GLY A 58 8.53 16.25 19.31
C GLY A 58 8.22 16.35 17.81
N TYR A 59 9.25 16.26 16.96
CA TYR A 59 9.16 16.18 15.50
C TYR A 59 10.15 15.12 14.99
N GLU A 60 10.10 13.96 15.62
CA GLU A 60 10.87 12.79 15.25
C GLU A 60 10.40 12.24 13.90
N TRP A 61 11.37 11.74 13.12
CA TRP A 61 11.11 11.17 11.81
C TRP A 61 11.90 9.89 11.67
N LEU A 62 11.36 8.92 10.93
CA LEU A 62 12.08 7.68 10.65
C LEU A 62 13.17 7.90 9.60
N THR A 63 14.28 7.18 9.74
CA THR A 63 15.31 7.18 8.70
C THR A 63 14.82 6.45 7.45
N GLU A 64 15.17 6.95 6.27
CA GLU A 64 14.82 6.31 4.99
C GLU A 64 15.28 4.83 4.91
N PRO A 65 16.50 4.44 5.36
CA PRO A 65 16.92 3.05 5.36
C PRO A 65 16.05 2.15 6.23
N PHE A 66 15.60 2.63 7.39
CA PHE A 66 14.73 1.88 8.28
C PHE A 66 13.35 1.68 7.66
N VAL A 67 12.74 2.76 7.15
CA VAL A 67 11.44 2.70 6.47
C VAL A 67 11.49 1.71 5.30
N ARG A 68 12.50 1.86 4.43
CA ARG A 68 12.67 0.98 3.26
C ARG A 68 12.79 -0.48 3.66
N PHE A 69 13.54 -0.79 4.72
CA PHE A 69 13.65 -2.16 5.22
C PHE A 69 12.30 -2.72 5.65
N VAL A 70 11.52 -1.97 6.44
CA VAL A 70 10.20 -2.42 6.90
C VAL A 70 9.25 -2.61 5.72
N GLU A 71 9.22 -1.67 4.78
CA GLU A 71 8.33 -1.74 3.62
C GLU A 71 8.68 -2.89 2.68
N GLU A 72 9.96 -3.09 2.35
CA GLU A 72 10.39 -4.18 1.48
C GLU A 72 10.04 -5.55 2.06
N ASN A 73 10.18 -5.73 3.39
CA ASN A 73 9.78 -6.96 4.06
C ASN A 73 8.25 -7.09 4.17
N ALA A 74 7.52 -6.01 4.44
CA ALA A 74 6.07 -6.03 4.50
C ALA A 74 5.43 -6.42 3.15
N ASN A 75 6.05 -6.00 2.04
CA ASN A 75 5.54 -6.24 0.69
C ASN A 75 5.53 -7.72 0.28
N VAL A 76 6.46 -8.52 0.82
CA VAL A 76 6.48 -9.97 0.54
C VAL A 76 5.50 -10.74 1.42
N ILE A 77 5.04 -10.15 2.52
CA ILE A 77 4.13 -10.81 3.45
C ILE A 77 2.69 -10.74 2.93
N PRO A 78 1.97 -11.88 2.84
CA PRO A 78 0.57 -11.90 2.42
C PRO A 78 -0.32 -10.99 3.28
N PRO A 79 -1.34 -10.35 2.69
CA PRO A 79 -2.17 -9.35 3.37
C PRO A 79 -3.05 -9.93 4.47
N GLU A 80 -3.25 -11.25 4.52
CA GLU A 80 -4.08 -11.91 5.52
C GLU A 80 -3.43 -11.97 6.91
N TYR A 81 -2.12 -11.69 7.01
CA TYR A 81 -1.37 -11.77 8.26
C TYR A 81 -1.02 -10.37 8.81
N PRO A 82 -1.43 -10.05 10.06
CA PRO A 82 -0.98 -8.83 10.74
C PRO A 82 0.54 -8.85 10.95
N ILE A 83 1.15 -7.67 10.99
CA ILE A 83 2.61 -7.51 11.09
C ILE A 83 3.00 -7.12 12.51
N VAL A 84 4.00 -7.82 13.03
CA VAL A 84 4.73 -7.45 14.25
C VAL A 84 6.15 -7.05 13.84
N LEU A 85 6.54 -5.82 14.13
CA LEU A 85 7.92 -5.35 13.95
C LEU A 85 8.69 -5.57 15.25
N GLU A 86 9.70 -6.42 15.17
CA GLU A 86 10.53 -6.76 16.29
C GLU A 86 11.87 -6.02 16.19
N ILE A 87 12.12 -5.14 17.14
CA ILE A 87 13.33 -4.32 17.19
C ILE A 87 14.32 -4.93 18.19
N CYS A 88 15.41 -5.48 17.65
CA CYS A 88 16.46 -6.20 18.38
C CYS A 88 17.76 -5.38 18.52
N GLY A 89 18.55 -5.65 19.56
CA GLY A 89 19.96 -5.24 19.65
C GLY A 89 20.24 -3.87 20.29
N GLY A 90 19.24 -2.98 20.32
CA GLY A 90 19.34 -1.68 20.98
C GLY A 90 18.91 -1.72 22.45
N ARG A 91 19.75 -1.18 23.36
CA ARG A 91 19.31 -0.88 24.74
C ARG A 91 18.61 0.48 24.77
N PHE A 92 17.34 0.48 24.38
CA PHE A 92 16.49 1.66 24.43
C PHE A 92 15.93 1.90 25.84
N SER A 93 15.96 3.16 26.29
CA SER A 93 15.18 3.58 27.46
C SER A 93 13.68 3.49 27.16
N GLU A 94 12.84 3.51 28.20
CA GLU A 94 11.39 3.53 28.04
C GLU A 94 10.92 4.74 27.22
N GLU A 95 11.49 5.92 27.47
CA GLU A 95 11.23 7.13 26.67
C GLU A 95 11.59 6.93 25.18
N GLN A 96 12.72 6.28 24.89
CA GLN A 96 13.13 6.00 23.51
C GLN A 96 12.22 4.98 22.83
N ARG A 97 11.76 3.95 23.57
CA ARG A 97 10.85 2.94 23.05
C ARG A 97 9.51 3.56 22.68
N ASN A 98 8.94 4.36 23.58
CA ASN A 98 7.67 5.04 23.35
C ASN A 98 7.79 6.00 22.15
N CYS A 99 8.89 6.76 22.06
CA CYS A 99 9.12 7.65 20.94
C CYS A 99 9.27 6.89 19.61
N ILE A 100 9.98 5.76 19.60
CA ILE A 100 10.09 4.91 18.40
C ILE A 100 8.71 4.38 17.99
N GLU A 101 7.94 3.83 18.94
CA GLU A 101 6.61 3.27 18.69
C GLU A 101 5.66 4.33 18.13
N GLU A 102 5.60 5.50 18.76
CA GLU A 102 4.79 6.65 18.33
C GLU A 102 5.22 7.15 16.94
N THR A 103 6.53 7.33 16.71
CA THR A 103 7.05 7.80 15.41
C THR A 103 6.74 6.81 14.29
N ILE A 104 6.80 5.51 14.57
CA ILE A 104 6.46 4.46 13.60
C ILE A 104 4.97 4.49 13.27
N ALA A 105 4.11 4.54 14.29
CA ALA A 105 2.67 4.62 14.13
C ALA A 105 2.28 5.87 13.33
N ASP A 106 2.80 7.04 13.70
CA ASP A 106 2.53 8.32 13.04
C ASP A 106 2.98 8.31 11.58
N TYR A 107 4.18 7.79 11.29
CA TYR A 107 4.70 7.73 9.93
C TYR A 107 3.78 6.93 9.01
N PHE A 108 3.37 5.73 9.43
CA PHE A 108 2.50 4.89 8.61
C PHE A 108 1.04 5.35 8.61
N ALA A 109 0.57 6.01 9.68
CA ALA A 109 -0.73 6.68 9.70
C ALA A 109 -0.79 7.83 8.70
N LEU A 110 0.25 8.67 8.62
CA LEU A 110 0.38 9.71 7.60
C LEU A 110 0.38 9.13 6.19
N LYS A 111 1.14 8.05 5.96
CA LYS A 111 1.15 7.35 4.67
C LYS A 111 -0.23 6.80 4.28
N LEU A 112 -0.97 6.25 5.24
CA LEU A 112 -2.34 5.82 5.03
C LEU A 112 -3.25 6.99 4.66
N LEU A 113 -3.11 8.13 5.33
CA LEU A 113 -3.88 9.34 5.04
C LEU A 113 -3.62 9.84 3.61
N ASP A 114 -2.36 9.89 3.18
CA ASP A 114 -1.99 10.27 1.81
C ASP A 114 -2.63 9.34 0.78
N ASN A 115 -2.60 8.02 1.02
CA ASN A 115 -3.25 7.04 0.14
C ASN A 115 -4.77 7.21 0.08
N GLN A 116 -5.41 7.54 1.21
CA GLN A 116 -6.84 7.85 1.25
C GLN A 116 -7.18 9.11 0.47
N GLN A 117 -6.36 10.17 0.58
CA GLN A 117 -6.53 11.40 -0.20
C GLN A 117 -6.36 11.14 -1.70
N ASN A 118 -5.36 10.36 -2.09
CA ASN A 118 -5.16 9.94 -3.48
C ASN A 118 -6.37 9.17 -4.02
N GLN A 119 -6.93 8.25 -3.22
CA GLN A 119 -8.15 7.53 -3.59
C GLN A 119 -9.36 8.46 -3.77
N ARG A 120 -9.54 9.46 -2.88
CA ARG A 120 -10.60 10.47 -3.00
C ARG A 120 -10.43 11.32 -4.26
N SER A 121 -9.21 11.76 -4.53
CA SER A 121 -8.87 12.53 -5.73
C SER A 121 -9.17 11.74 -7.01
N ASN A 122 -8.79 10.46 -7.04
CA ASN A 122 -9.08 9.58 -8.19
C ASN A 122 -10.59 9.39 -8.40
N ARG A 123 -11.37 9.22 -7.34
CA ARG A 123 -12.84 9.15 -7.41
C ARG A 123 -13.43 10.45 -7.97
N GLY A 124 -12.93 11.61 -7.53
CA GLY A 124 -13.34 12.91 -8.06
C GLY A 124 -13.10 13.05 -9.57
N ARG A 125 -11.92 12.64 -10.04
CA ARG A 125 -11.59 12.61 -11.49
C ARG A 125 -12.49 11.67 -12.27
N THR A 126 -12.72 10.47 -11.75
CA THR A 126 -13.61 9.47 -12.36
C THR A 126 -15.04 10.02 -12.48
N LEU A 127 -15.57 10.62 -11.42
CA LEU A 127 -16.92 11.22 -11.43
C LEU A 127 -17.02 12.39 -12.43
N PHE A 128 -15.97 13.22 -12.52
CA PHE A 128 -15.91 14.30 -13.49
C PHE A 128 -15.96 13.76 -14.94
N LEU A 129 -15.19 12.71 -15.25
CA LEU A 129 -15.19 12.08 -16.57
C LEU A 129 -16.54 11.44 -16.90
N LEU A 130 -17.18 10.77 -15.93
CA LEU A 130 -18.53 10.21 -16.10
C LEU A 130 -19.57 11.30 -16.33
N PHE A 131 -19.49 12.42 -15.62
CA PHE A 131 -20.34 13.59 -15.85
C PHE A 131 -20.11 14.17 -17.25
N LEU A 132 -18.86 14.29 -17.70
CA LEU A 132 -18.52 14.77 -19.04
C LEU A 132 -19.07 13.83 -20.13
N ALA A 133 -18.94 12.53 -19.95
CA ALA A 133 -19.51 11.53 -20.84
C ALA A 133 -21.05 11.64 -20.89
N LEU A 134 -21.71 11.77 -19.73
CA LEU A 134 -23.15 11.98 -19.66
C LEU A 134 -23.58 13.28 -20.39
N PHE A 135 -22.84 14.37 -20.19
CA PHE A 135 -23.08 15.63 -20.86
C PHE A 135 -23.04 15.50 -22.40
N PHE A 136 -22.00 14.85 -22.95
CA PHE A 136 -21.91 14.62 -24.39
C PHE A 136 -22.96 13.62 -24.90
N ALA A 137 -23.33 12.62 -24.10
CA ALA A 137 -24.42 11.70 -24.44
C ALA A 137 -25.76 12.44 -24.58
N VAL A 138 -26.04 13.42 -23.70
CA VAL A 138 -27.22 14.28 -23.81
C VAL A 138 -27.18 15.13 -25.07
N ILE A 139 -26.03 15.71 -25.43
CA ILE A 139 -25.87 16.47 -26.68
C ILE A 139 -26.16 15.59 -27.90
N LEU A 140 -25.57 14.39 -27.96
CA LEU A 140 -25.81 13.42 -29.04
C LEU A 140 -27.28 13.02 -29.12
N TYR A 141 -27.93 12.80 -27.98
CA TYR A 141 -29.36 12.51 -27.93
C TYR A 141 -30.21 13.67 -28.47
N LEU A 142 -29.91 14.91 -28.08
CA LEU A 142 -30.63 16.09 -28.59
C LEU A 142 -30.41 16.28 -30.09
N GLU A 143 -29.19 16.08 -30.58
CA GLU A 143 -28.87 16.18 -31.99
C GLU A 143 -29.67 15.16 -32.82
N THR A 144 -29.76 13.91 -32.37
CA THR A 144 -30.56 12.89 -33.07
C THR A 144 -32.07 13.16 -33.01
N LYS A 145 -32.57 13.77 -31.93
CA LYS A 145 -34.01 14.07 -31.76
C LYS A 145 -34.46 15.33 -32.48
N TYR A 146 -33.60 16.34 -32.59
CA TYR A 146 -33.91 17.65 -33.15
C TYR A 146 -33.09 17.96 -34.40
N ALA A 147 -32.65 16.92 -35.12
CA ALA A 147 -31.84 17.04 -36.34
C ALA A 147 -32.47 17.97 -37.38
N ASP A 148 -33.81 18.00 -37.47
CA ASP A 148 -34.55 18.86 -38.39
C ASP A 148 -34.56 20.35 -37.99
N LEU A 149 -34.32 20.66 -36.71
CA LEU A 149 -34.33 22.02 -36.16
C LEU A 149 -32.93 22.63 -36.06
N VAL A 150 -31.89 21.81 -35.93
CA VAL A 150 -30.52 22.26 -35.65
C VAL A 150 -29.59 21.66 -36.69
N THR A 151 -29.38 22.37 -37.80
CA THR A 151 -28.43 21.95 -38.83
C THR A 151 -27.03 22.44 -38.48
N LEU A 152 -26.25 21.62 -37.79
CA LEU A 152 -24.83 21.89 -37.55
C LEU A 152 -23.97 21.46 -38.75
N PRO A 153 -22.84 22.14 -39.01
CA PRO A 153 -21.84 21.63 -39.96
C PRO A 153 -21.35 20.24 -39.54
N LYS A 154 -21.21 19.32 -40.51
CA LYS A 154 -20.75 17.94 -40.30
C LYS A 154 -19.54 17.76 -39.35
N PRO A 155 -18.46 18.56 -39.43
CA PRO A 155 -17.33 18.39 -38.51
C PRO A 155 -17.68 18.74 -37.05
N VAL A 156 -18.68 19.57 -36.82
CA VAL A 156 -19.12 19.97 -35.47
C VAL A 156 -20.03 18.92 -34.85
N SER A 157 -20.87 18.25 -35.64
CA SER A 157 -21.71 17.13 -35.19
C SER A 157 -20.91 15.89 -34.78
N GLU A 158 -19.72 15.70 -35.34
CA GLU A 158 -18.88 14.53 -35.01
C GLU A 158 -18.06 14.72 -33.72
N ALA A 159 -17.76 15.96 -33.32
CA ALA A 159 -16.93 16.24 -32.16
C ALA A 159 -17.51 15.69 -30.83
N PRO A 160 -18.81 15.85 -30.51
CA PRO A 160 -19.41 15.26 -29.31
C PRO A 160 -19.26 13.75 -29.23
N PHE A 161 -19.29 13.03 -30.37
CA PHE A 161 -19.10 11.58 -30.40
C PHE A 161 -17.68 11.19 -30.01
N VAL A 162 -16.68 11.88 -30.56
CA VAL A 162 -15.27 11.64 -30.21
C VAL A 162 -15.02 11.95 -28.74
N LEU A 163 -15.52 13.08 -28.24
CA LEU A 163 -15.34 13.49 -26.84
C LEU A 163 -16.08 12.57 -25.87
N PHE A 164 -17.28 12.10 -26.23
CA PHE A 164 -18.02 11.09 -25.47
C PHE A 164 -17.21 9.80 -25.35
N TRP A 165 -16.72 9.28 -26.49
CA TRP A 165 -15.96 8.04 -26.51
C TRP A 165 -14.65 8.15 -25.72
N MET A 166 -13.93 9.27 -25.86
CA MET A 166 -12.71 9.55 -25.12
C MET A 166 -12.97 9.62 -23.61
N ALA A 167 -13.98 10.37 -23.17
CA ALA A 167 -14.33 10.48 -21.75
C ALA A 167 -14.72 9.12 -21.14
N LEU A 168 -15.42 8.27 -21.90
CA LEU A 168 -15.81 6.94 -21.45
C LEU A 168 -14.61 5.99 -21.36
N TRP A 169 -13.68 6.07 -22.31
CA TRP A 169 -12.43 5.32 -22.27
C TRP A 169 -11.58 5.72 -21.06
N ASP A 170 -11.33 7.01 -20.87
CA ASP A 170 -10.52 7.51 -19.74
C ASP A 170 -11.17 7.17 -18.39
N ALA A 171 -12.51 7.25 -18.29
CA ALA A 171 -13.23 6.83 -17.09
C ALA A 171 -13.08 5.34 -16.82
N ALA A 172 -13.15 4.49 -17.86
CA ALA A 172 -12.96 3.06 -17.71
C ALA A 172 -11.53 2.72 -17.26
N GLU A 173 -10.52 3.42 -17.78
CA GLU A 173 -9.13 3.28 -17.37
C GLU A 173 -8.94 3.56 -15.87
N HIS A 174 -9.45 4.69 -15.39
CA HIS A 174 -9.39 5.07 -13.97
C HIS A 174 -10.15 4.11 -13.04
N ILE A 175 -11.26 3.50 -13.49
CA ILE A 175 -12.03 2.55 -12.70
C ILE A 175 -11.33 1.20 -12.61
N VAL A 176 -10.81 0.71 -13.74
CA VAL A 176 -10.31 -0.66 -13.86
C VAL A 176 -8.84 -0.77 -13.46
N LEU A 177 -7.99 0.17 -13.88
CA LEU A 177 -6.54 0.12 -13.61
C LEU A 177 -6.22 0.80 -12.28
N ASP A 178 -6.49 2.11 -12.16
CA ASP A 178 -6.14 2.85 -10.95
C ASP A 178 -6.94 2.38 -9.72
N GLY A 179 -8.16 1.88 -9.96
CA GLY A 179 -9.04 1.42 -8.90
C GLY A 179 -8.51 0.23 -8.10
N SER A 180 -7.90 -0.76 -8.77
CA SER A 180 -7.31 -1.92 -8.09
C SER A 180 -6.06 -1.52 -7.33
N ASP A 181 -5.17 -0.77 -7.99
CA ASP A 181 -3.85 -0.44 -7.46
C ASP A 181 -3.99 0.44 -6.21
N LEU A 182 -4.89 1.44 -6.25
CA LEU A 182 -5.19 2.28 -5.08
C LEU A 182 -5.84 1.52 -3.92
N GLN A 183 -6.58 0.44 -4.18
CA GLN A 183 -7.13 -0.40 -3.12
C GLN A 183 -6.04 -1.24 -2.46
N GLU A 184 -5.15 -1.83 -3.25
CA GLU A 184 -4.01 -2.59 -2.75
C GLU A 184 -3.06 -1.69 -1.93
N GLU A 185 -2.73 -0.51 -2.44
CA GLU A 185 -1.90 0.49 -1.73
C GLU A 185 -2.53 0.95 -0.42
N LYS A 186 -3.86 1.12 -0.39
CA LYS A 186 -4.59 1.47 0.83
C LYS A 186 -4.56 0.34 1.86
N LEU A 187 -4.82 -0.89 1.45
CA LEU A 187 -4.78 -2.06 2.35
C LEU A 187 -3.36 -2.26 2.90
N TYR A 188 -2.36 -2.11 2.05
CA TYR A 188 -0.96 -2.18 2.43
C TYR A 188 -0.59 -1.10 3.46
N ALA A 189 -0.94 0.17 3.20
CA ALA A 189 -0.68 1.25 4.14
C ALA A 189 -1.46 1.09 5.45
N ALA A 190 -2.70 0.59 5.41
CA ALA A 190 -3.51 0.34 6.61
C ALA A 190 -2.89 -0.74 7.50
N ARG A 191 -2.32 -1.77 6.88
CA ARG A 191 -1.63 -2.84 7.57
C ARG A 191 -0.33 -2.39 8.23
N LEU A 192 0.43 -1.52 7.57
CA LEU A 192 1.61 -0.89 8.17
C LEU A 192 1.22 0.09 9.28
N ALA A 193 0.11 0.82 9.14
CA ALA A 193 -0.37 1.72 10.19
C ALA A 193 -0.88 0.98 11.45
N SER A 194 -1.28 -0.28 11.31
CA SER A 194 -1.73 -1.16 12.41
C SER A 194 -0.65 -2.15 12.87
N LEU A 195 0.60 -1.93 12.49
CA LEU A 195 1.70 -2.81 12.86
C LEU A 195 1.99 -2.67 14.36
N LYS A 196 2.25 -3.77 15.05
CA LYS A 196 2.66 -3.74 16.46
C LYS A 196 4.17 -3.75 16.61
N VAL A 197 4.73 -2.81 17.38
CA VAL A 197 6.17 -2.75 17.67
C VAL A 197 6.47 -3.50 18.96
N THR A 198 7.45 -4.42 18.91
CA THR A 198 7.95 -5.15 20.08
C THR A 198 9.46 -4.97 20.19
N PHE A 199 9.98 -4.96 21.43
CA PHE A 199 11.41 -4.71 21.69
C PHE A 199 12.05 -5.92 22.38
N GLN A 200 13.03 -6.52 21.73
CA GLN A 200 13.79 -7.65 22.26
C GLN A 200 15.27 -7.30 22.48
N LYS A 201 15.89 -7.92 23.50
CA LYS A 201 17.30 -7.66 23.83
C LYS A 201 18.26 -8.34 22.85
N THR A 202 17.89 -9.52 22.38
CA THR A 202 18.64 -10.38 21.48
C THR A 202 17.68 -10.92 20.46
N PHE A 203 18.13 -11.03 19.21
CA PHE A 203 17.38 -11.75 18.20
C PHE A 203 17.37 -13.23 18.59
N GLU A 204 16.20 -13.74 18.94
CA GLU A 204 15.96 -15.17 19.14
C GLU A 204 15.01 -15.62 18.04
N ASP A 205 15.44 -16.61 17.25
CA ASP A 205 14.62 -17.25 16.22
C ASP A 205 13.67 -18.25 16.90
N ALA A 206 12.89 -17.75 17.86
CA ALA A 206 11.98 -18.50 18.70
C ALA A 206 10.63 -17.76 18.79
N PRO A 207 9.51 -18.48 18.62
CA PRO A 207 8.18 -17.87 18.69
C PRO A 207 7.92 -17.28 20.07
N LEU A 208 7.05 -16.26 20.12
CA LEU A 208 6.53 -15.72 21.37
C LEU A 208 5.79 -16.81 22.16
N GLU A 209 5.72 -16.66 23.48
CA GLU A 209 4.88 -17.54 24.29
C GLU A 209 3.41 -17.35 23.90
N PRO A 210 2.58 -18.42 23.84
CA PRO A 210 1.21 -18.35 23.32
C PRO A 210 0.30 -17.32 24.01
N GLU A 211 0.58 -16.98 25.27
CA GLU A 211 -0.15 -15.97 26.04
C GLU A 211 0.17 -14.54 25.56
N GLU A 212 1.43 -14.27 25.22
CA GLU A 212 1.87 -12.96 24.69
C GLU A 212 1.36 -12.75 23.26
N GLU A 213 1.28 -13.82 22.47
CA GLU A 213 0.70 -13.80 21.11
C GLU A 213 -0.77 -13.39 21.11
N GLN A 214 -1.60 -13.99 21.98
CA GLN A 214 -3.01 -13.65 22.09
C GLN A 214 -3.20 -12.19 22.48
N LYS A 215 -2.37 -11.68 23.39
CA LYS A 215 -2.39 -10.28 23.80
C LYS A 215 -2.05 -9.34 22.63
N VAL A 216 -1.05 -9.67 21.82
CA VAL A 216 -0.69 -8.87 20.64
C VAL A 216 -1.81 -8.88 19.60
N LEU A 217 -2.44 -10.03 19.35
CA LEU A 217 -3.60 -10.12 18.46
C LEU A 217 -4.76 -9.26 18.95
N GLU A 218 -5.13 -9.37 20.23
CA GLU A 218 -6.19 -8.55 20.83
C GLU A 218 -5.87 -7.05 20.72
N GLU A 219 -4.65 -6.62 21.05
CA GLU A 219 -4.24 -5.21 20.93
C GLU A 219 -4.31 -4.69 19.50
N ILE A 220 -3.84 -5.47 18.51
CA ILE A 220 -3.92 -5.06 17.09
C ILE A 220 -5.38 -4.90 16.65
N PHE A 221 -6.27 -5.81 17.05
CA PHE A 221 -7.68 -5.72 16.65
C PHE A 221 -8.48 -4.68 17.44
N GLU A 222 -8.14 -4.40 18.71
CA GLU A 222 -8.74 -3.32 19.49
C GLU A 222 -8.28 -1.93 19.02
N GLU A 223 -6.99 -1.72 18.73
CA GLU A 223 -6.48 -0.44 18.22
C GLU A 223 -7.06 -0.07 16.85
N VAL A 224 -7.37 -1.08 16.01
CA VAL A 224 -8.05 -0.87 14.72
C VAL A 224 -9.50 -0.38 14.89
N GLU A 225 -10.20 -0.74 15.98
CA GLU A 225 -11.50 -0.14 16.30
C GLU A 225 -11.38 1.32 16.78
N ILE A 226 -10.23 1.70 17.36
CA ILE A 226 -10.00 3.03 17.95
C ILE A 226 -9.52 4.05 16.91
N LEU A 227 -8.97 3.64 15.76
CA LEU A 227 -8.70 4.55 14.65
C LEU A 227 -10.04 5.17 14.17
N PRO A 228 -10.28 6.47 14.40
CA PRO A 228 -11.60 7.06 14.24
C PRO A 228 -11.92 7.18 12.76
N SER A 229 -12.64 6.20 12.23
CA SER A 229 -13.27 6.28 10.92
C SER A 229 -14.44 7.28 10.87
N THR A 230 -14.72 8.01 11.95
CA THR A 230 -15.95 8.81 12.11
C THR A 230 -15.79 10.22 12.72
N GLN A 231 -14.58 10.74 12.96
CA GLN A 231 -14.44 12.10 13.53
C GLN A 231 -14.14 13.21 12.52
N TRP A 232 -13.90 12.88 11.25
CA TRP A 232 -13.60 13.89 10.21
C TRP A 232 -14.83 14.36 9.40
N ASP A 233 -16.02 13.80 9.68
CA ASP A 233 -17.28 14.18 9.01
C ASP A 233 -18.15 15.14 9.86
N GLN A 234 -17.58 15.78 10.89
CA GLN A 234 -18.31 16.71 11.77
C GLN A 234 -17.67 18.11 11.86
N GLU A 235 -17.21 18.66 10.75
CA GLU A 235 -17.08 20.12 10.62
C GLU A 235 -17.48 20.55 9.19
N GLU A 236 -18.79 20.63 8.95
CA GLU A 236 -19.42 21.52 7.97
C GLU A 236 -20.45 22.42 8.67
#